data_AF-A0A126PYD7-F1
#
_entry.id   AF-A0A126PYD7-F1
#
_cell.length_a   1.000
_cell.length_b   1.000
_cell.length_c   1.000
_cell.angle_alpha   90.00
_cell.angle_beta   90.00
_cell.angle_gamma   90.00
#
_symmetry.space_group_name_H-M   'P 1'
#
loop_
_entity.id
_entity.type
_entity.pdbx_description
1 polymer ?
#
loop_
_entity_poly.entity_id
_entity_poly.type
_entity_poly.pdbx_seq_one_letter_code
_entity_poly.pdbx_strand_id
1 'polypeptide(L)'
;MKLHLARNTKLLIAEDQMLAKSHMHYALEQLGFKNMNYVDRPSHALSALQEHDYDAIICSYNLRSEQGGYFLLEQLNETQSLPLTSAFIFTSADTSAEVVHAIIELQPDEFIAKPFSVNELDRRLSRVLSRKKALKNIYSFMDKKDYEKALAEVEFFLLQPEQAEHFPLAMKIKGDLLIITERFQEAVAFFESIINVQDFSWAKMGIAKSLLALNELDDAEREVIQLAMRPDSALEAYDLLAKLQIKQSAFDEALECTSLACNISPQNIARHKLAINLARITHDYESQFNSAKKVVRYAKDSIHDKPDIYLTAARAGVDFAMTSEPEHVNSIVKQTNEYLRQLKKAHPKAALNDELTVIDARLHYLKDDTVKAQMLLSDFHTDHAQHHSTEALLDRAKALHEVGMKKESLAILDAISSRQDEENDELNLMTTYLKQEKEEKEAITLSPKILNNTAVAQYKRGNLEQSYTTFAQAFRVMPKNPSIALNYLQAIVRARKANAPMLPDTLSAIKKCRETLESAALSEDQYSRYENVKSILKSE
;
A
#
# COMPACT_ATOMS: atom_id res chain seq x y z
N MET A 1 3.84 40.15 -9.55
CA MET A 1 2.48 39.89 -10.09
C MET A 1 1.88 41.13 -10.78
N LYS A 2 1.02 40.98 -11.80
CA LYS A 2 0.21 42.12 -12.32
C LYS A 2 -0.82 42.52 -11.25
N LEU A 3 -0.80 43.76 -10.75
CA LEU A 3 -1.71 44.28 -9.70
C LEU A 3 -3.20 43.99 -9.93
N HIS A 4 -3.64 43.95 -11.19
CA HIS A 4 -5.03 43.61 -11.53
C HIS A 4 -5.36 42.13 -11.30
N LEU A 5 -4.40 41.22 -11.48
CA LEU A 5 -4.60 39.79 -11.18
C LEU A 5 -4.88 39.63 -9.68
N ALA A 6 -4.00 40.17 -8.84
CA ALA A 6 -4.10 40.10 -7.38
C ALA A 6 -5.44 40.60 -6.83
N ARG A 7 -5.93 41.74 -7.33
CA ARG A 7 -7.15 42.37 -6.83
C ARG A 7 -8.42 41.55 -7.08
N ASN A 8 -8.44 40.74 -8.14
CA ASN A 8 -9.61 39.97 -8.53
C ASN A 8 -9.53 38.51 -8.07
N THR A 9 -8.35 38.04 -7.65
CA THR A 9 -8.16 36.68 -7.13
C THR A 9 -8.81 36.54 -5.76
N LYS A 10 -9.63 35.51 -5.59
CA LYS A 10 -10.20 35.06 -4.31
C LYS A 10 -9.32 33.97 -3.70
N LEU A 11 -8.84 34.22 -2.48
CA LEU A 11 -7.96 33.30 -1.75
C LEU A 11 -8.67 32.72 -0.53
N LEU A 12 -8.54 31.41 -0.34
CA LEU A 12 -8.82 30.74 0.93
C LEU A 12 -7.48 30.41 1.60
N ILE A 13 -7.29 30.87 2.84
CA ILE A 13 -6.04 30.70 3.58
C ILE A 13 -6.35 29.85 4.81
N ALA A 14 -5.85 28.62 4.80
CA ALA A 14 -5.93 27.71 5.93
C ALA A 14 -4.61 27.74 6.71
N GLU A 15 -4.61 28.43 7.86
CA GLU A 15 -3.44 28.62 8.71
C GLU A 15 -3.88 28.80 10.17
N ASP A 16 -3.43 27.91 11.05
CA ASP A 16 -3.79 27.90 12.47
C ASP A 16 -2.82 28.69 13.35
N GLN A 17 -1.57 28.87 12.89
CA GLN A 17 -0.56 29.58 13.67
C GLN A 17 -0.67 31.09 13.47
N MET A 18 -1.02 31.81 14.54
CA MET A 18 -1.24 33.26 14.51
C MET A 18 -0.09 34.05 13.88
N LEU A 19 1.17 33.73 14.20
CA LEU A 19 2.33 34.41 13.64
C LEU A 19 2.47 34.17 12.13
N ALA A 20 2.29 32.92 11.68
CA ALA A 20 2.34 32.57 10.27
C ALA A 20 1.18 33.23 9.50
N LYS A 21 -0.02 33.26 10.10
CA LYS A 21 -1.20 33.94 9.54
C LYS A 21 -0.95 35.44 9.37
N SER A 22 -0.42 36.12 10.39
CA SER A 22 -0.09 37.56 10.31
C SER A 22 0.97 37.85 9.25
N HIS A 23 2.01 37.02 9.15
CA HIS A 23 3.04 37.14 8.10
C HIS A 23 2.45 36.95 6.70
N MET A 24 1.63 35.91 6.51
CA MET A 24 0.94 35.63 5.25
C MET A 24 0.03 36.79 4.85
N HIS A 25 -0.78 37.29 5.79
CA HIS A 25 -1.67 38.43 5.55
C HIS A 25 -0.89 39.66 5.08
N TYR A 26 0.17 40.03 5.81
CA TYR A 26 1.01 41.17 5.45
C TYR A 26 1.61 40.99 4.04
N ALA A 27 2.16 39.82 3.75
CA ALA A 27 2.74 39.54 2.44
C ALA A 27 1.71 39.63 1.31
N LEU A 28 0.55 39.02 1.45
CA LEU A 28 -0.51 39.04 0.44
C LEU A 28 -1.09 40.45 0.22
N GLU A 29 -1.23 41.25 1.28
CA GLU A 29 -1.70 42.63 1.18
C GLU A 29 -0.70 43.50 0.41
N GLN A 30 0.61 43.35 0.66
CA GLN A 30 1.67 44.03 -0.10
C GLN A 30 1.66 43.66 -1.58
N LEU A 31 1.24 42.43 -1.91
CA LEU A 31 1.07 41.97 -3.29
C LEU A 31 -0.25 42.44 -3.93
N GLY A 32 -1.13 43.09 -3.16
CA GLY A 32 -2.36 43.71 -3.64
C GLY A 32 -3.59 42.81 -3.64
N PHE A 33 -3.55 41.65 -2.97
CA PHE A 33 -4.73 40.81 -2.77
C PHE A 33 -5.72 41.48 -1.82
N LYS A 34 -7.02 41.42 -2.16
CA LYS A 34 -8.10 42.04 -1.36
C LYS A 34 -9.16 41.05 -0.88
N ASN A 35 -9.34 39.94 -1.59
CA ASN A 35 -10.38 38.95 -1.29
C ASN A 35 -9.73 37.73 -0.62
N MET A 36 -9.59 37.78 0.69
CA MET A 36 -8.92 36.73 1.47
C MET A 36 -9.85 36.23 2.58
N ASN A 37 -10.19 34.95 2.54
CA ASN A 37 -10.89 34.27 3.62
C ASN A 37 -9.89 33.45 4.43
N TYR A 38 -10.03 33.45 5.77
CA TYR A 38 -9.14 32.75 6.66
C TYR A 38 -9.88 31.69 7.45
N VAL A 39 -9.31 30.49 7.50
CA VAL A 39 -9.80 29.35 8.29
C VAL A 39 -8.64 28.74 9.07
N ASP A 40 -8.95 28.07 10.18
CA ASP A 40 -7.97 27.52 11.13
C ASP A 40 -7.95 25.99 11.19
N ARG A 41 -8.85 25.31 10.44
CA ARG A 41 -9.03 23.85 10.45
C ARG A 41 -9.67 23.37 9.14
N PRO A 42 -9.47 22.11 8.71
CA PRO A 42 -10.04 21.61 7.46
C PRO A 42 -11.55 21.61 7.35
N SER A 43 -12.27 21.30 8.41
CA SER A 43 -13.75 21.34 8.37
C SER A 43 -14.28 22.71 7.96
N HIS A 44 -13.67 23.80 8.43
CA HIS A 44 -14.00 25.16 8.00
C HIS A 44 -13.58 25.43 6.54
N ALA A 45 -12.44 24.88 6.10
CA ALA A 45 -12.02 24.99 4.71
C ALA A 45 -13.00 24.29 3.76
N LEU A 46 -13.46 23.09 4.12
CA LEU A 46 -14.47 22.33 3.37
C LEU A 46 -15.79 23.08 3.29
N SER A 47 -16.30 23.62 4.41
CA SER A 47 -17.51 24.45 4.39
C SER A 47 -17.35 25.69 3.51
N ALA A 48 -16.21 26.38 3.59
CA ALA A 48 -15.94 27.53 2.75
C ALA A 48 -15.92 27.18 1.25
N LEU A 49 -15.30 26.05 0.88
CA LEU A 49 -15.25 25.56 -0.51
C LEU A 49 -16.63 25.13 -1.04
N GLN A 50 -17.57 24.75 -0.17
CA GLN A 50 -18.95 24.46 -0.56
C GLN A 50 -19.79 25.72 -0.78
N GLU A 51 -19.52 26.79 -0.02
CA GLU A 51 -20.27 28.04 -0.10
C GLU A 51 -19.75 29.00 -1.17
N HIS A 52 -18.45 28.95 -1.46
CA HIS A 52 -17.77 29.93 -2.29
C HIS A 52 -16.71 29.32 -3.21
N ASP A 53 -16.63 29.84 -4.43
CA ASP A 53 -15.53 29.55 -5.35
C ASP A 53 -14.27 30.36 -5.00
N TYR A 54 -13.13 29.67 -5.00
CA TYR A 54 -11.81 30.27 -4.78
C TYR A 54 -10.89 30.00 -5.98
N ASP A 55 -10.08 31.00 -6.34
CA ASP A 55 -9.07 30.86 -7.40
C ASP A 55 -7.83 30.11 -6.88
N ALA A 56 -7.51 30.29 -5.59
CA ALA A 56 -6.44 29.54 -4.95
C ALA A 56 -6.68 29.31 -3.45
N ILE A 57 -6.21 28.15 -2.98
CA ILE A 57 -6.18 27.75 -1.59
C ILE A 57 -4.72 27.69 -1.15
N ILE A 58 -4.38 28.42 -0.11
CA ILE A 58 -3.06 28.36 0.54
C ILE A 58 -3.25 27.65 1.88
N CYS A 59 -2.71 26.44 1.99
CA CYS A 59 -2.96 25.55 3.12
C CYS A 59 -1.65 25.22 3.86
N SER A 60 -1.63 25.40 5.18
CA SER A 60 -0.56 24.85 6.01
C SER A 60 -0.60 23.33 5.98
N TYR A 61 0.53 22.68 5.73
CA TYR A 61 0.64 21.21 5.74
C TYR A 61 0.18 20.64 7.10
N ASN A 62 0.66 21.25 8.18
CA ASN A 62 0.22 20.96 9.55
C ASN A 62 -0.80 22.02 9.97
N LEU A 63 -2.09 21.67 9.96
CA LEU A 63 -3.16 22.44 10.59
C LEU A 63 -3.46 21.85 11.97
N ARG A 64 -3.95 22.66 12.91
CA ARG A 64 -4.48 22.15 14.17
C ARG A 64 -5.67 21.23 13.90
N SER A 65 -5.70 20.10 14.62
CA SER A 65 -6.69 19.01 14.59
C SER A 65 -6.34 17.84 13.64
N GLU A 66 -7.05 16.74 13.86
CA GLU A 66 -6.89 15.40 13.28
C GLU A 66 -6.92 15.41 11.74
N GLN A 67 -7.64 16.36 11.16
CA GLN A 67 -7.53 16.68 9.75
C GLN A 67 -6.42 17.74 9.62
N GLY A 68 -5.20 17.33 9.32
CA GLY A 68 -4.14 18.25 8.89
C GLY A 68 -4.42 18.83 7.49
N GLY A 69 -3.57 19.73 7.00
CA GLY A 69 -3.69 20.23 5.63
C GLY A 69 -3.43 19.15 4.58
N TYR A 70 -2.57 18.17 4.89
CA TYR A 70 -2.35 16.98 4.07
C TYR A 70 -3.68 16.25 3.77
N PHE A 71 -4.40 15.85 4.83
CA PHE A 71 -5.66 15.13 4.71
C PHE A 71 -6.77 15.97 4.07
N LEU A 72 -6.74 17.30 4.21
CA LEU A 72 -7.67 18.18 3.49
C LEU A 72 -7.51 18.01 1.96
N LEU A 73 -6.28 18.04 1.43
CA LEU A 73 -6.09 17.86 -0.01
C LEU A 73 -6.38 16.42 -0.44
N GLU A 74 -5.98 15.43 0.37
CA GLU A 74 -6.33 14.02 0.11
C GLU A 74 -7.85 13.86 -0.05
N GLN A 75 -8.62 14.40 0.90
CA GLN A 75 -10.09 14.35 0.86
C GLN A 75 -10.65 15.09 -0.36
N LEU A 76 -10.14 16.27 -0.69
CA LEU A 76 -10.59 17.04 -1.87
C LEU A 76 -10.33 16.31 -3.19
N ASN A 77 -9.21 15.60 -3.28
CA ASN A 77 -8.86 14.77 -4.43
C ASN A 77 -9.79 13.54 -4.52
N GLU A 78 -10.03 12.84 -3.41
CA GLU A 78 -10.94 11.70 -3.35
C GLU A 78 -12.38 12.08 -3.77
N THR A 79 -12.88 13.22 -3.29
CA THR A 79 -14.24 13.68 -3.58
C THR A 79 -14.34 14.51 -4.87
N GLN A 80 -13.24 14.69 -5.61
CA GLN A 80 -13.14 15.54 -6.81
C GLN A 80 -13.81 16.92 -6.62
N SER A 81 -13.68 17.49 -5.42
CA SER A 81 -14.43 18.68 -5.00
C SER A 81 -13.68 19.99 -5.23
N LEU A 82 -12.41 19.91 -5.63
CA LEU A 82 -11.62 21.07 -6.03
C LEU A 82 -11.51 21.11 -7.57
N PRO A 83 -12.04 22.13 -8.26
CA PRO A 83 -11.88 22.28 -9.70
C PRO A 83 -10.40 22.38 -10.09
N LEU A 84 -10.00 21.77 -11.21
CA LEU A 84 -8.62 21.88 -11.73
C LEU A 84 -8.21 23.31 -12.06
N THR A 85 -9.19 24.20 -12.25
CA THR A 85 -8.96 25.64 -12.45
C THR A 85 -8.56 26.39 -11.18
N SER A 86 -8.89 25.86 -10.00
CA SER A 86 -8.49 26.38 -8.70
C SER A 86 -7.12 25.84 -8.31
N ALA A 87 -6.25 26.69 -7.77
CA ALA A 87 -4.93 26.27 -7.33
C ALA A 87 -4.92 25.77 -5.90
N PHE A 88 -4.19 24.70 -5.60
CA PHE A 88 -3.91 24.28 -4.23
C PHE A 88 -2.41 24.40 -3.91
N ILE A 89 -2.08 25.17 -2.89
CA ILE A 89 -0.70 25.53 -2.56
C ILE A 89 -0.42 25.14 -1.12
N PHE A 90 0.56 24.26 -0.92
CA PHE A 90 1.00 23.90 0.42
C PHE A 90 2.03 24.87 0.96
N THR A 91 1.97 25.06 2.28
CA THR A 91 2.99 25.76 3.05
C THR A 91 3.42 24.90 4.23
N SER A 92 4.72 24.69 4.43
CA SER A 92 5.21 23.86 5.55
C SER A 92 6.48 24.45 6.16
N ALA A 93 6.62 24.35 7.47
CA ALA A 93 7.89 24.59 8.16
C ALA A 93 8.81 23.36 8.16
N ASP A 94 8.23 22.16 7.96
CA ASP A 94 8.99 20.92 7.82
C ASP A 94 9.27 20.66 6.34
N THR A 95 10.54 20.55 6.00
CA THR A 95 11.06 20.26 4.65
C THR A 95 11.87 18.96 4.62
N SER A 96 11.60 18.05 5.56
CA SER A 96 12.16 16.70 5.53
C SER A 96 11.74 15.96 4.25
N ALA A 97 12.56 15.01 3.81
CA ALA A 97 12.28 14.24 2.60
C ALA A 97 10.92 13.51 2.69
N GLU A 98 10.58 12.96 3.86
CA GLU A 98 9.29 12.30 4.12
C GLU A 98 8.10 13.22 3.83
N VAL A 99 8.12 14.46 4.37
CA VAL A 99 7.05 15.44 4.15
C VAL A 99 7.02 15.91 2.70
N VAL A 100 8.17 16.15 2.09
CA VAL A 100 8.24 16.59 0.69
C VAL A 100 7.70 15.52 -0.26
N HIS A 101 8.04 14.25 -0.05
CA HIS A 101 7.49 13.15 -0.85
C HIS A 101 5.98 13.03 -0.68
N ALA A 102 5.48 13.07 0.55
CA ALA A 102 4.03 13.04 0.83
C ALA A 102 3.30 14.21 0.14
N ILE A 103 3.87 15.41 0.17
CA ILE A 103 3.32 16.59 -0.53
C ILE A 103 3.30 16.36 -2.04
N ILE A 104 4.40 15.89 -2.64
CA ILE A 104 4.48 15.65 -4.09
C ILE A 104 3.46 14.60 -4.55
N GLU A 105 3.24 13.55 -3.76
CA GLU A 105 2.26 12.49 -4.08
C GLU A 105 0.82 13.02 -4.19
N LEU A 106 0.43 13.98 -3.36
CA LEU A 106 -0.89 14.61 -3.47
C LEU A 106 -1.01 15.58 -4.65
N GLN A 107 0.09 15.82 -5.38
CA GLN A 107 0.19 16.67 -6.56
C GLN A 107 -0.44 18.08 -6.39
N PRO A 108 -0.07 18.84 -5.34
CA PRO A 108 -0.47 20.24 -5.23
C PRO A 108 0.11 21.05 -6.41
N ASP A 109 -0.47 22.22 -6.64
CA ASP A 109 0.01 23.12 -7.68
C ASP A 109 1.37 23.74 -7.36
N GLU A 110 1.68 23.91 -6.07
CA GLU A 110 2.93 24.46 -5.56
C GLU A 110 3.15 24.14 -4.08
N PHE A 111 4.42 24.14 -3.68
CA PHE A 111 4.87 24.01 -2.30
C PHE A 111 5.78 25.17 -1.92
N ILE A 112 5.53 25.80 -0.76
CA ILE A 112 6.30 26.93 -0.24
C ILE A 112 6.80 26.60 1.18
N ALA A 113 8.12 26.59 1.36
CA ALA A 113 8.73 26.40 2.67
C ALA A 113 8.59 27.66 3.54
N LYS A 114 8.32 27.48 4.83
CA LYS A 114 8.27 28.55 5.83
C LYS A 114 9.63 28.66 6.55
N PRO A 115 10.11 29.87 6.87
CA PRO A 115 9.57 31.17 6.50
C PRO A 115 9.91 31.52 5.03
N PHE A 116 9.05 32.31 4.37
CA PHE A 116 9.24 32.80 3.00
C PHE A 116 9.21 34.33 2.94
N SER A 117 9.87 34.90 1.94
CA SER A 117 9.84 36.34 1.68
C SER A 117 8.63 36.76 0.82
N VAL A 118 8.28 38.05 0.83
CA VAL A 118 7.22 38.61 -0.04
C VAL A 118 7.54 38.37 -1.52
N ASN A 119 8.82 38.52 -1.92
CA ASN A 119 9.26 38.29 -3.31
C ASN A 119 9.16 36.82 -3.71
N GLU A 120 9.45 35.90 -2.79
CA GLU A 120 9.29 34.47 -3.06
C GLU A 120 7.82 34.11 -3.24
N LEU A 121 6.95 34.58 -2.35
CA LEU A 121 5.51 34.40 -2.45
C LEU A 121 4.97 34.98 -3.77
N ASP A 122 5.40 36.19 -4.16
CA ASP A 122 5.01 36.81 -5.42
C ASP A 122 5.36 35.92 -6.62
N ARG A 123 6.61 35.44 -6.68
CA ARG A 123 7.10 34.62 -7.78
C ARG A 123 6.31 33.31 -7.90
N ARG A 124 6.10 32.63 -6.77
CA ARG A 124 5.39 31.33 -6.69
C ARG A 124 3.91 31.49 -7.05
N LEU A 125 3.19 32.43 -6.41
CA LEU A 125 1.78 32.67 -6.69
C LEU A 125 1.53 33.18 -8.11
N SER A 126 2.36 34.12 -8.60
CA SER A 126 2.22 34.64 -9.97
C SER A 126 2.32 33.51 -11.00
N ARG A 127 3.30 32.62 -10.82
CA ARG A 127 3.51 31.47 -11.71
C ARG A 127 2.30 30.54 -11.72
N VAL A 128 1.80 30.16 -10.55
CA VAL A 128 0.66 29.24 -10.41
C VAL A 128 -0.61 29.85 -10.98
N LEU A 129 -0.94 31.09 -10.60
CA LEU A 129 -2.17 31.77 -11.05
C LEU A 129 -2.14 32.07 -12.56
N SER A 130 -0.99 32.47 -13.11
CA SER A 130 -0.83 32.67 -14.56
C SER A 130 -1.07 31.36 -15.31
N ARG A 131 -0.48 30.27 -14.84
CA ARG A 131 -0.62 28.93 -15.41
C ARG A 131 -2.06 28.44 -15.37
N LYS A 132 -2.75 28.54 -14.23
CA LYS A 132 -4.17 28.16 -14.10
C LYS A 132 -5.06 28.97 -15.04
N LYS A 133 -4.78 30.27 -15.19
CA LYS A 133 -5.50 31.13 -16.12
C LYS A 133 -5.28 30.74 -17.57
N ALA A 134 -4.02 30.46 -17.96
CA ALA A 134 -3.67 30.08 -19.33
C ALA A 134 -4.31 28.74 -19.73
N LEU A 135 -4.28 27.74 -18.84
CA LEU A 135 -4.80 26.40 -19.07
C LEU A 135 -6.28 26.23 -18.72
N LYS A 136 -7.00 27.32 -18.44
CA LYS A 136 -8.37 27.30 -17.91
C LYS A 136 -9.33 26.46 -18.75
N ASN A 137 -9.28 26.58 -20.08
CA ASN A 137 -10.17 25.85 -20.98
C ASN A 137 -9.90 24.34 -20.92
N ILE A 138 -8.63 23.94 -20.98
CA ILE A 138 -8.17 22.55 -20.88
C ILE A 138 -8.68 21.95 -19.56
N TYR A 139 -8.42 22.62 -18.43
CA TYR A 139 -8.90 22.18 -17.12
C TYR A 139 -10.42 22.11 -17.03
N SER A 140 -11.15 23.05 -17.63
CA SER A 140 -12.63 23.00 -17.63
C SER A 140 -13.19 21.81 -18.39
N PHE A 141 -12.55 21.36 -19.49
CA PHE A 141 -12.94 20.14 -20.18
C PHE A 141 -12.58 18.89 -19.38
N MET A 142 -11.40 18.88 -18.75
CA MET A 142 -10.97 17.80 -17.86
C MET A 142 -11.90 17.62 -16.65
N ASP A 143 -12.29 18.72 -15.98
CA ASP A 143 -13.24 18.71 -14.86
C ASP A 143 -14.60 18.10 -15.28
N LYS A 144 -15.02 18.33 -16.53
CA LYS A 144 -16.23 17.75 -17.13
C LYS A 144 -16.04 16.32 -17.66
N LYS A 145 -14.83 15.77 -17.54
CA LYS A 145 -14.42 14.46 -18.10
C LYS A 145 -14.58 14.37 -19.62
N ASP A 146 -14.60 15.51 -20.31
CA ASP A 146 -14.61 15.59 -21.78
C ASP A 146 -13.16 15.57 -22.29
N TYR A 147 -12.51 14.42 -22.12
CA TYR A 147 -11.07 14.26 -22.36
C TYR A 147 -10.69 14.45 -23.83
N GLU A 148 -11.59 14.15 -24.76
CA GLU A 148 -11.39 14.38 -26.19
C GLU A 148 -11.31 15.87 -26.53
N LYS A 149 -12.22 16.69 -25.99
CA LYS A 149 -12.12 18.15 -26.16
C LYS A 149 -10.93 18.75 -25.41
N ALA A 150 -10.59 18.21 -24.24
CA ALA A 150 -9.40 18.62 -23.52
C ALA A 150 -8.14 18.37 -24.35
N LEU A 151 -8.03 17.22 -25.02
CA LEU A 151 -6.92 16.86 -25.88
C LEU A 151 -6.81 17.81 -27.08
N ALA A 152 -7.92 18.05 -27.79
CA ALA A 152 -7.95 19.00 -28.90
C ALA A 152 -7.57 20.43 -28.47
N GLU A 153 -8.05 20.88 -27.30
CA GLU A 153 -7.72 22.20 -26.75
C GLU A 153 -6.23 22.29 -26.38
N VAL A 154 -5.65 21.22 -25.83
CA VAL A 154 -4.21 21.17 -25.50
C VAL A 154 -3.35 21.25 -26.76
N GLU A 155 -3.77 20.58 -27.84
CA GLU A 155 -3.07 20.62 -29.12
C GLU A 155 -3.14 22.00 -29.75
N PHE A 156 -4.32 22.63 -29.71
CA PHE A 156 -4.48 24.01 -30.14
C PHE A 156 -3.65 24.99 -29.30
N PHE A 157 -3.58 24.78 -27.98
CA PHE A 157 -2.76 25.59 -27.07
C PHE A 157 -1.27 25.53 -27.42
N LEU A 158 -0.76 24.35 -27.77
CA LEU A 158 0.64 24.13 -28.16
C LEU A 158 1.02 24.81 -29.49
N LEU A 159 0.04 25.27 -30.29
CA LEU A 159 0.28 26.03 -31.52
C LEU A 159 0.43 27.54 -31.28
N GLN A 160 0.20 28.04 -30.06
CA GLN A 160 0.20 29.47 -29.73
C GLN A 160 1.55 29.90 -29.14
N PRO A 161 2.44 30.58 -29.90
CA PRO A 161 3.79 30.92 -29.43
C PRO A 161 3.79 31.84 -28.20
N GLU A 162 2.73 32.62 -27.99
CA GLU A 162 2.58 33.51 -26.85
C GLU A 162 2.45 32.74 -25.53
N GLN A 163 2.09 31.45 -25.59
CA GLN A 163 1.93 30.55 -24.45
C GLN A 163 3.16 29.67 -24.19
N ALA A 164 4.28 29.93 -24.88
CA ALA A 164 5.48 29.07 -24.84
C ALA A 164 6.01 28.78 -23.42
N GLU A 165 5.84 29.72 -22.47
CA GLU A 165 6.21 29.53 -21.06
C GLU A 165 5.51 28.32 -20.42
N HIS A 166 4.32 27.95 -20.90
CA HIS A 166 3.48 26.88 -20.34
C HIS A 166 3.53 25.58 -21.13
N PHE A 167 4.26 25.52 -22.24
CA PHE A 167 4.37 24.33 -23.09
C PHE A 167 4.83 23.06 -22.37
N PRO A 168 5.83 23.09 -21.45
CA PRO A 168 6.25 21.87 -20.76
C PRO A 168 5.12 21.19 -19.98
N LEU A 169 4.26 21.98 -19.33
CA LEU A 169 3.10 21.43 -18.61
C LEU A 169 2.01 20.98 -19.59
N ALA A 170 1.74 21.76 -20.65
CA ALA A 170 0.75 21.38 -21.66
C ALA A 170 1.12 20.07 -22.37
N MET A 171 2.42 19.83 -22.62
CA MET A 171 2.92 18.56 -23.15
C MET A 171 2.70 17.40 -22.17
N LYS A 172 2.95 17.61 -20.88
CA LYS A 172 2.65 16.60 -19.85
C LYS A 172 1.16 16.27 -19.82
N ILE A 173 0.29 17.28 -19.81
CA ILE A 173 -1.18 17.10 -19.87
C ILE A 173 -1.59 16.36 -21.14
N LYS A 174 -0.99 16.68 -22.30
CA LYS A 174 -1.23 15.93 -23.55
C LYS A 174 -0.94 14.45 -23.38
N GLY A 175 0.23 14.12 -22.83
CA GLY A 175 0.63 12.73 -22.57
C GLY A 175 -0.33 12.02 -21.62
N ASP A 176 -0.70 12.67 -20.52
CA ASP A 176 -1.67 12.14 -19.56
C ASP A 176 -3.05 11.92 -20.21
N LEU A 177 -3.51 12.84 -21.05
CA LEU A 177 -4.77 12.72 -21.79
C LEU A 177 -4.75 11.58 -22.80
N LEU A 178 -3.65 11.35 -23.52
CA LEU A 178 -3.52 10.21 -24.44
C LEU A 178 -3.62 8.87 -23.70
N ILE A 179 -3.05 8.77 -22.50
CA ILE A 179 -3.17 7.58 -21.65
C ILE A 179 -4.61 7.42 -21.15
N ILE A 180 -5.25 8.50 -20.68
CA ILE A 180 -6.63 8.47 -20.16
C ILE A 180 -7.64 8.11 -21.26
N THR A 181 -7.41 8.53 -22.51
CA THR A 181 -8.25 8.16 -23.66
C THR A 181 -7.87 6.82 -24.29
N GLU A 182 -7.00 6.04 -23.63
CA GLU A 182 -6.56 4.70 -24.04
C GLU A 182 -5.85 4.65 -25.40
N ARG A 183 -5.30 5.79 -25.86
CA ARG A 183 -4.53 5.90 -27.11
C ARG A 183 -3.06 5.56 -26.87
N PHE A 184 -2.82 4.35 -26.36
CA PHE A 184 -1.51 3.98 -25.83
C PHE A 184 -0.39 3.99 -26.89
N GLN A 185 -0.65 3.54 -28.12
CA GLN A 185 0.36 3.59 -29.19
C GLN A 185 0.72 5.03 -29.57
N GLU A 186 -0.28 5.93 -29.64
CA GLU A 186 -0.04 7.36 -29.88
C GLU A 186 0.72 8.00 -28.72
N ALA A 187 0.41 7.60 -27.48
CA ALA A 187 1.11 8.04 -26.29
C ALA A 187 2.59 7.65 -26.33
N VAL A 188 2.93 6.40 -26.66
CA VAL A 188 4.32 5.94 -26.82
C VAL A 188 5.06 6.81 -27.84
N ALA A 189 4.53 6.94 -29.06
CA ALA A 189 5.15 7.75 -30.11
C ALA A 189 5.33 9.22 -29.68
N PHE A 190 4.35 9.79 -28.97
CA PHE A 190 4.42 11.14 -28.44
C PHE A 190 5.54 11.28 -27.39
N PHE A 191 5.63 10.39 -26.40
CA PHE A 191 6.68 10.46 -25.38
C PHE A 191 8.07 10.18 -25.95
N GLU A 192 8.21 9.27 -26.92
CA GLU A 192 9.47 9.05 -27.64
C GLU A 192 9.93 10.33 -28.36
N SER A 193 9.00 11.06 -29.00
CA SER A 193 9.32 12.34 -29.63
C SER A 193 9.85 13.38 -28.63
N ILE A 194 9.37 13.36 -27.39
CA ILE A 194 9.84 14.23 -26.31
C ILE A 194 11.25 13.81 -25.85
N ILE A 195 11.48 12.52 -25.65
CA ILE A 195 12.77 11.98 -25.19
C ILE A 195 13.88 12.25 -26.21
N ASN A 196 13.56 12.23 -27.51
CA ASN A 196 14.48 12.59 -28.58
C ASN A 196 14.99 14.04 -28.49
N VAL A 197 14.23 14.93 -27.84
CA VAL A 197 14.65 16.30 -27.56
C VAL A 197 15.40 16.39 -26.24
N GLN A 198 14.85 15.77 -25.19
CA GLN A 198 15.44 15.80 -23.85
C GLN A 198 15.00 14.60 -23.00
N ASP A 199 15.95 14.01 -22.25
CA ASP A 199 15.72 12.86 -21.35
C ASP A 199 14.95 13.22 -20.08
N PHE A 200 13.63 13.39 -20.23
CA PHE A 200 12.71 13.66 -19.13
C PHE A 200 12.17 12.38 -18.49
N SER A 201 12.29 12.28 -17.16
CA SER A 201 11.77 11.16 -16.36
C SER A 201 10.25 10.98 -16.52
N TRP A 202 9.48 12.07 -16.61
CA TRP A 202 8.02 11.99 -16.79
C TRP A 202 7.62 11.44 -18.16
N ALA A 203 8.41 11.66 -19.21
CA ALA A 203 8.13 11.13 -20.55
C ALA A 203 8.43 9.62 -20.60
N LYS A 204 9.58 9.20 -20.05
CA LYS A 204 9.90 7.78 -19.85
C LYS A 204 8.85 7.05 -19.00
N MET A 205 8.37 7.70 -17.94
CA MET A 205 7.26 7.18 -17.12
C MET A 205 5.98 7.01 -17.96
N GLY A 206 5.69 7.98 -18.85
CA GLY A 206 4.59 7.89 -19.80
C GLY A 206 4.70 6.71 -20.76
N ILE A 207 5.89 6.44 -21.31
CA ILE A 207 6.17 5.25 -22.12
C ILE A 207 5.90 3.99 -21.31
N ALA A 208 6.51 3.86 -20.13
CA ALA A 208 6.35 2.68 -19.30
C ALA A 208 4.88 2.38 -18.94
N LYS A 209 4.09 3.41 -18.58
CA LYS A 209 2.65 3.26 -18.33
C LYS A 209 1.89 2.81 -19.58
N SER A 210 2.24 3.35 -20.74
CA SER A 210 1.60 3.00 -22.02
C SER A 210 1.94 1.58 -22.45
N LEU A 211 3.21 1.15 -22.33
CA LEU A 211 3.65 -0.23 -22.59
C LEU A 211 2.97 -1.24 -21.66
N LEU A 212 2.85 -0.90 -20.37
CA LEU A 212 2.13 -1.75 -19.41
C LEU A 212 0.66 -1.92 -19.77
N ALA A 213 0.00 -0.88 -20.28
CA ALA A 213 -1.38 -0.94 -20.75
C ALA A 213 -1.51 -1.75 -22.06
N LEU A 214 -0.49 -1.71 -22.92
CA LEU A 214 -0.38 -2.53 -24.13
C LEU A 214 0.02 -3.99 -23.86
N ASN A 215 0.26 -4.35 -22.59
CA ASN A 215 0.73 -5.66 -22.16
C ASN A 215 2.12 -6.04 -22.72
N GLU A 216 2.94 -5.03 -23.06
CA GLU A 216 4.35 -5.18 -23.45
C GLU A 216 5.23 -5.18 -22.19
N LEU A 217 5.09 -6.24 -21.38
CA LEU A 217 5.61 -6.27 -20.01
C LEU A 217 7.15 -6.18 -19.93
N ASP A 218 7.89 -6.87 -20.80
CA ASP A 218 9.36 -6.92 -20.74
C ASP A 218 10.00 -5.55 -21.06
N ASP A 219 9.45 -4.84 -22.04
CA ASP A 219 9.93 -3.50 -22.41
C ASP A 219 9.50 -2.45 -21.37
N ALA A 220 8.28 -2.58 -20.82
CA ALA A 220 7.86 -1.76 -19.69
C ALA A 220 8.81 -1.95 -18.50
N GLU A 221 9.14 -3.19 -18.12
CA GLU A 221 10.02 -3.48 -16.99
C GLU A 221 11.41 -2.85 -17.16
N ARG A 222 11.99 -2.96 -18.37
CA ARG A 222 13.28 -2.36 -18.70
C ARG A 222 13.29 -0.84 -18.51
N GLU A 223 12.24 -0.16 -18.95
CA GLU A 223 12.10 1.29 -18.80
C GLU A 223 11.92 1.68 -17.33
N VAL A 224 11.10 0.94 -16.57
CA VAL A 224 10.84 1.29 -15.16
C VAL A 224 12.06 1.04 -14.28
N ILE A 225 12.86 -0.01 -14.52
CA ILE A 225 14.13 -0.24 -13.81
C ILE A 225 15.08 0.96 -13.98
N GLN A 226 15.16 1.54 -15.19
CA GLN A 226 15.96 2.74 -15.42
C GLN A 226 15.43 3.95 -14.65
N LEU A 227 14.11 4.10 -14.55
CA LEU A 227 13.47 5.16 -13.76
C LEU A 227 13.66 4.98 -12.25
N ALA A 228 13.71 3.73 -11.76
CA ALA A 228 13.94 3.43 -10.35
C ALA A 228 15.34 3.87 -9.88
N MET A 229 16.32 3.91 -10.79
CA MET A 229 17.68 4.39 -10.49
C MET A 229 17.80 5.92 -10.38
N ARG A 230 16.76 6.68 -10.78
CA ARG A 230 16.77 8.16 -10.76
C ARG A 230 16.03 8.67 -9.51
N PRO A 231 16.65 9.52 -8.65
CA PRO A 231 16.02 9.99 -7.42
C PRO A 231 14.68 10.73 -7.62
N ASP A 232 14.51 11.43 -8.73
CA ASP A 232 13.31 12.22 -9.04
C ASP A 232 12.11 11.37 -9.49
N SER A 233 12.34 10.13 -9.95
CA SER A 233 11.29 9.20 -10.39
C SER A 233 11.23 7.90 -9.59
N ALA A 234 12.16 7.65 -8.67
CA ALA A 234 12.28 6.38 -7.98
C ALA A 234 10.98 5.92 -7.30
N LEU A 235 10.28 6.81 -6.59
CA LEU A 235 9.04 6.49 -5.89
C LEU A 235 7.95 5.99 -6.85
N GLU A 236 7.67 6.76 -7.91
CA GLU A 236 6.66 6.40 -8.91
C GLU A 236 7.08 5.15 -9.70
N ALA A 237 8.38 4.96 -9.93
CA ALA A 237 8.92 3.79 -10.62
C ALA A 237 8.74 2.52 -9.79
N TYR A 238 8.99 2.54 -8.49
CA TYR A 238 8.73 1.39 -7.61
C TYR A 238 7.23 1.03 -7.55
N ASP A 239 6.35 2.03 -7.51
CA ASP A 239 4.90 1.78 -7.58
C ASP A 239 4.50 1.12 -8.91
N LEU A 240 5.12 1.53 -10.02
CA LEU A 240 4.87 0.94 -11.34
C LEU A 240 5.48 -0.45 -11.49
N LEU A 241 6.68 -0.71 -10.96
CA LEU A 241 7.28 -2.04 -10.88
C LEU A 241 6.40 -2.99 -10.08
N ALA A 242 5.90 -2.56 -8.91
CA ALA A 242 5.01 -3.39 -8.11
C ALA A 242 3.76 -3.83 -8.91
N LYS A 243 3.15 -2.91 -9.68
CA LYS A 243 2.01 -3.25 -10.56
C LYS A 243 2.40 -4.24 -11.67
N LEU A 244 3.56 -4.06 -12.28
CA LEU A 244 4.08 -4.94 -13.33
C LEU A 244 4.35 -6.35 -12.78
N GLN A 245 5.04 -6.45 -11.65
CA GLN A 245 5.35 -7.72 -10.99
C GLN A 245 4.08 -8.44 -10.51
N ILE A 246 3.07 -7.70 -10.05
CA ILE A 246 1.73 -8.27 -9.78
C ILE A 246 1.15 -8.91 -11.04
N LYS A 247 1.15 -8.22 -12.19
CA LYS A 247 0.65 -8.79 -13.46
C LYS A 247 1.41 -10.06 -13.87
N GLN A 248 2.70 -10.12 -13.59
CA GLN A 248 3.54 -11.30 -13.84
C GLN A 248 3.41 -12.40 -12.75
N SER A 249 2.58 -12.20 -11.72
CA SER A 249 2.46 -13.09 -10.54
C SER A 249 3.76 -13.26 -9.74
N ALA A 250 4.69 -12.32 -9.87
CA ALA A 250 5.95 -12.22 -9.14
C ALA A 250 5.73 -11.45 -7.83
N PHE A 251 5.02 -12.08 -6.88
CA PHE A 251 4.52 -11.41 -5.69
C PHE A 251 5.61 -11.04 -4.66
N ASP A 252 6.70 -11.80 -4.59
CA ASP A 252 7.84 -11.50 -3.71
C ASP A 252 8.54 -10.21 -4.16
N GLU A 253 8.82 -10.09 -5.46
CA GLU A 253 9.41 -8.92 -6.10
C GLU A 253 8.48 -7.70 -6.00
N ALA A 254 7.17 -7.90 -6.17
CA ALA A 254 6.17 -6.86 -5.97
C ALA A 254 6.15 -6.35 -4.52
N LEU A 255 6.27 -7.24 -3.52
CA LEU A 255 6.34 -6.87 -2.11
C LEU A 255 7.60 -6.08 -1.80
N GLU A 256 8.75 -6.46 -2.38
CA GLU A 256 10.00 -5.73 -2.22
C GLU A 256 9.89 -4.30 -2.77
N CYS A 257 9.42 -4.14 -4.02
CA CYS A 257 9.20 -2.84 -4.64
C CYS A 257 8.25 -1.96 -3.81
N THR A 258 7.13 -2.54 -3.36
CA THR A 258 6.14 -1.85 -2.52
C THR A 258 6.76 -1.41 -1.18
N SER A 259 7.59 -2.26 -0.58
CA SER A 259 8.28 -1.97 0.68
C SER A 259 9.31 -0.84 0.54
N LEU A 260 10.06 -0.81 -0.57
CA LEU A 260 10.97 0.29 -0.90
C LEU A 260 10.21 1.61 -1.05
N ALA A 261 9.11 1.61 -1.81
CA ALA A 261 8.26 2.78 -1.98
C ALA A 261 7.64 3.26 -0.65
N CYS A 262 7.22 2.33 0.23
CA CYS A 262 6.74 2.63 1.59
C CYS A 262 7.82 3.25 2.49
N ASN A 263 9.11 2.95 2.26
CA ASN A 263 10.19 3.57 3.03
C ASN A 263 10.52 4.98 2.53
N ILE A 264 10.35 5.25 1.22
CA ILE A 264 10.54 6.57 0.62
C ILE A 264 9.40 7.53 1.01
N SER A 265 8.14 7.08 0.85
CA SER A 265 6.97 7.83 1.31
C SER A 265 6.07 6.96 2.20
N PRO A 266 6.25 7.05 3.53
CA PRO A 266 5.56 6.19 4.48
C PRO A 266 4.14 6.63 4.81
N GLN A 267 3.71 7.85 4.46
CA GLN A 267 2.36 8.33 4.81
C GLN A 267 1.25 7.78 3.91
N ASN A 268 1.60 7.20 2.75
CA ASN A 268 0.62 6.65 1.82
C ASN A 268 0.03 5.34 2.36
N ILE A 269 -1.19 5.42 2.88
CA ILE A 269 -1.89 4.28 3.50
C ILE A 269 -2.23 3.19 2.48
N ALA A 270 -2.57 3.58 1.24
CA ALA A 270 -2.92 2.62 0.18
C ALA A 270 -1.73 1.71 -0.15
N ARG A 271 -0.50 2.26 -0.14
CA ARG A 271 0.72 1.49 -0.38
C ARG A 271 0.99 0.46 0.72
N HIS A 272 0.79 0.80 1.99
CA HIS A 272 0.90 -0.19 3.07
C HIS A 272 -0.19 -1.25 3.00
N LYS A 273 -1.42 -0.90 2.58
CA LYS A 273 -2.48 -1.89 2.34
C LYS A 273 -2.11 -2.86 1.21
N LEU A 274 -1.49 -2.37 0.14
CA LEU A 274 -0.94 -3.23 -0.93
C LEU A 274 0.13 -4.17 -0.37
N ALA A 275 1.07 -3.65 0.42
CA ALA A 275 2.11 -4.47 1.06
C ALA A 275 1.51 -5.57 1.96
N ILE A 276 0.45 -5.28 2.74
CA ILE A 276 -0.26 -6.27 3.57
C ILE A 276 -0.84 -7.39 2.70
N ASN A 277 -1.46 -7.06 1.57
CA ASN A 277 -2.07 -8.04 0.68
C ASN A 277 -1.01 -8.92 0.00
N LEU A 278 0.09 -8.33 -0.48
CA LEU A 278 1.20 -9.08 -1.06
C LEU A 278 1.89 -9.98 -0.04
N ALA A 279 2.12 -9.47 1.17
CA ALA A 279 2.73 -10.21 2.27
C ALA A 279 1.89 -11.43 2.70
N ARG A 280 0.56 -11.36 2.59
CA ARG A 280 -0.32 -12.52 2.81
C ARG A 280 -0.12 -13.62 1.77
N ILE A 281 0.02 -13.24 0.50
CA ILE A 281 0.25 -14.16 -0.62
C ILE A 281 1.63 -14.81 -0.49
N THR A 282 2.66 -14.04 -0.14
CA THR A 282 4.05 -14.53 -0.02
C THR A 282 4.38 -15.20 1.33
N HIS A 283 3.38 -15.30 2.23
CA HIS A 283 3.51 -15.78 3.62
C HIS A 283 4.56 -15.02 4.44
N ASP A 284 4.81 -13.75 4.12
CA ASP A 284 5.66 -12.85 4.91
C ASP A 284 4.82 -12.15 6.00
N TYR A 285 4.43 -12.93 7.00
CA TYR A 285 3.59 -12.45 8.11
C TYR A 285 4.27 -11.36 8.96
N GLU A 286 5.60 -11.31 8.97
CA GLU A 286 6.36 -10.25 9.65
C GLU A 286 6.17 -8.91 8.94
N SER A 287 6.40 -8.87 7.62
CA SER A 287 6.15 -7.68 6.80
C SER A 287 4.68 -7.28 6.80
N GLN A 288 3.77 -8.25 6.81
CA GLN A 288 2.33 -8.01 6.95
C GLN A 288 2.02 -7.25 8.25
N PHE A 289 2.49 -7.76 9.39
CA PHE A 289 2.24 -7.12 10.68
C PHE A 289 2.91 -5.74 10.77
N ASN A 290 4.16 -5.62 10.34
CA ASN A 290 4.89 -4.35 10.33
C ASN A 290 4.18 -3.28 9.48
N SER A 291 3.67 -3.65 8.31
CA SER A 291 2.90 -2.75 7.44
C SER A 291 1.56 -2.37 8.06
N ALA A 292 0.85 -3.32 8.68
CA ALA A 292 -0.41 -3.03 9.38
C ALA A 292 -0.22 -2.07 10.58
N LYS A 293 0.90 -2.18 11.29
CA LYS A 293 1.26 -1.21 12.36
C LYS A 293 1.47 0.20 11.80
N LYS A 294 2.11 0.32 10.62
CA LYS A 294 2.29 1.60 9.94
C LYS A 294 0.95 2.17 9.47
N VAL A 295 0.05 1.34 8.94
CA VAL A 295 -1.33 1.76 8.60
C VAL A 295 -2.00 2.39 9.82
N VAL A 296 -2.02 1.70 10.97
CA VAL A 296 -2.62 2.28 12.19
C VAL A 296 -1.96 3.60 12.59
N ARG A 297 -0.62 3.67 12.55
CA ARG A 297 0.12 4.88 12.92
C ARG A 297 -0.23 6.09 12.05
N TYR A 298 -0.33 5.91 10.73
CA TYR A 298 -0.54 7.01 9.77
C TYR A 298 -2.02 7.31 9.50
N ALA A 299 -2.90 6.32 9.67
CA ALA A 299 -4.33 6.50 9.50
C ALA A 299 -5.03 7.03 10.75
N LYS A 300 -4.45 6.81 11.93
CA LYS A 300 -4.98 7.33 13.19
C LYS A 300 -5.24 8.83 13.08
N ASP A 301 -6.36 9.27 13.66
CA ASP A 301 -6.76 10.66 13.69
C ASP A 301 -7.00 11.22 12.26
N SER A 302 -7.32 10.41 11.24
CA SER A 302 -7.57 10.89 9.87
C SER A 302 -8.89 10.35 9.29
N ILE A 303 -9.19 10.65 8.02
CA ILE A 303 -10.35 10.06 7.30
C ILE A 303 -10.27 8.53 7.19
N HIS A 304 -9.06 7.98 7.38
CA HIS A 304 -8.77 6.55 7.36
C HIS A 304 -8.82 5.89 8.74
N ASP A 305 -9.05 6.64 9.82
CA ASP A 305 -9.20 6.12 11.19
C ASP A 305 -10.55 5.40 11.32
N LYS A 306 -10.59 4.17 10.82
CA LYS A 306 -11.77 3.30 10.77
C LYS A 306 -11.51 2.05 11.61
N PRO A 307 -12.53 1.38 12.13
CA PRO A 307 -12.32 0.14 12.87
C PRO A 307 -11.46 -0.92 12.17
N ASP A 308 -11.59 -1.00 10.85
CA ASP A 308 -10.91 -1.99 10.00
C ASP A 308 -9.39 -1.92 10.07
N ILE A 309 -8.79 -0.73 10.24
CA ILE A 309 -7.32 -0.61 10.30
C ILE A 309 -6.75 -1.29 11.57
N TYR A 310 -7.47 -1.19 12.69
CA TYR A 310 -7.07 -1.85 13.94
C TYR A 310 -7.34 -3.35 13.89
N LEU A 311 -8.47 -3.77 13.32
CA LEU A 311 -8.77 -5.19 13.10
C LEU A 311 -7.73 -5.83 12.18
N THR A 312 -7.32 -5.15 11.12
CA THR A 312 -6.25 -5.60 10.21
C THR A 312 -4.94 -5.80 10.95
N ALA A 313 -4.53 -4.83 11.79
CA ALA A 313 -3.33 -4.96 12.61
C ALA A 313 -3.44 -6.11 13.62
N ALA A 314 -4.60 -6.31 14.24
CA ALA A 314 -4.82 -7.40 15.17
C ALA A 314 -4.75 -8.78 14.48
N ARG A 315 -5.42 -8.95 13.34
CA ARG A 315 -5.39 -10.16 12.52
C ARG A 315 -3.98 -10.50 12.04
N ALA A 316 -3.27 -9.52 11.49
CA ALA A 316 -1.88 -9.69 11.05
C ALA A 316 -0.96 -10.08 12.22
N GLY A 317 -1.18 -9.52 13.41
CA GLY A 317 -0.43 -9.90 14.61
C GLY A 317 -0.72 -11.33 15.07
N VAL A 318 -1.97 -11.80 14.99
CA VAL A 318 -2.31 -13.20 15.27
C VAL A 318 -1.67 -14.13 14.24
N ASP A 319 -1.79 -13.82 12.94
CA ASP A 319 -1.20 -14.59 11.85
C ASP A 319 0.33 -14.71 12.05
N PHE A 320 1.01 -13.60 12.36
CA PHE A 320 2.44 -13.61 12.63
C PHE A 320 2.81 -14.39 13.88
N ALA A 321 2.04 -14.28 14.96
CA ALA A 321 2.26 -15.05 16.17
C ALA A 321 2.10 -16.56 15.95
N MET A 322 1.21 -17.00 15.04
CA MET A 322 0.98 -18.41 14.72
C MET A 322 2.14 -19.06 13.96
N THR A 323 2.96 -18.26 13.27
CA THR A 323 4.10 -18.72 12.46
C THR A 323 5.46 -18.37 13.07
N SER A 324 5.47 -17.66 14.19
CA SER A 324 6.67 -17.23 14.91
C SER A 324 7.19 -18.28 15.88
N GLU A 325 8.48 -18.16 16.21
CA GLU A 325 9.09 -18.94 17.28
C GLU A 325 8.47 -18.60 18.66
N PRO A 326 8.34 -19.58 19.59
CA PRO A 326 7.68 -19.39 20.88
C PRO A 326 8.15 -18.18 21.71
N GLU A 327 9.42 -17.81 21.56
CA GLU A 327 10.06 -16.69 22.26
C GLU A 327 9.45 -15.33 21.88
N HIS A 328 9.01 -15.18 20.62
CA HIS A 328 8.46 -13.93 20.10
C HIS A 328 6.93 -13.82 20.26
N VAL A 329 6.23 -14.96 20.36
CA VAL A 329 4.76 -15.04 20.41
C VAL A 329 4.16 -14.10 21.47
N ASN A 330 4.69 -14.11 22.70
CA ASN A 330 4.15 -13.30 23.79
C ASN A 330 4.27 -11.78 23.53
N SER A 331 5.36 -11.34 22.89
CA SER A 331 5.56 -9.94 22.52
C SER A 331 4.57 -9.50 21.45
N ILE A 332 4.35 -10.34 20.44
CA ILE A 332 3.41 -10.08 19.35
C ILE A 332 1.98 -10.04 19.89
N VAL A 333 1.57 -11.02 20.69
CA VAL A 333 0.25 -11.07 21.34
C VAL A 333 0.00 -9.84 22.22
N LYS A 334 1.02 -9.34 22.93
CA LYS A 334 0.90 -8.10 23.72
C LYS A 334 0.63 -6.89 22.82
N GLN A 335 1.34 -6.76 21.70
CA GLN A 335 1.13 -5.68 20.72
C GLN A 335 -0.26 -5.79 20.06
N THR A 336 -0.70 -6.99 19.69
CA THR A 336 -2.05 -7.25 19.15
C THR A 336 -3.15 -6.78 20.11
N ASN A 337 -3.03 -7.11 21.41
CA ASN A 337 -3.98 -6.68 22.42
C ASN A 337 -4.02 -5.15 22.60
N GLU A 338 -2.90 -4.46 22.36
CA GLU A 338 -2.86 -3.01 22.41
C GLU A 338 -3.66 -2.38 21.27
N TYR A 339 -3.60 -2.93 20.05
CA TYR A 339 -4.45 -2.47 18.94
C TYR A 339 -5.94 -2.71 19.19
N LEU A 340 -6.31 -3.83 19.81
CA LEU A 340 -7.70 -4.07 20.24
C LEU A 340 -8.18 -3.07 21.30
N ARG A 341 -7.30 -2.63 22.20
CA ARG A 341 -7.62 -1.57 23.17
C ARG A 341 -7.78 -0.21 22.50
N GLN A 342 -6.90 0.12 21.56
CA GLN A 342 -6.98 1.34 20.78
C GLN A 342 -8.28 1.39 19.97
N LEU A 343 -8.65 0.29 19.31
CA LEU A 343 -9.94 0.14 18.62
C LEU A 343 -11.13 0.48 19.52
N LYS A 344 -11.21 -0.16 20.71
CA LYS A 344 -12.31 0.09 21.66
C LYS A 344 -12.35 1.54 22.16
N LYS A 345 -11.18 2.20 22.27
CA LYS A 345 -11.08 3.59 22.70
C LYS A 345 -11.48 4.56 21.59
N ALA A 346 -11.02 4.35 20.36
CA ALA A 346 -11.30 5.21 19.20
C ALA A 346 -12.75 5.04 18.71
N HIS A 347 -13.27 3.80 18.74
CA HIS A 347 -14.58 3.46 18.19
C HIS A 347 -15.46 2.67 19.18
N PRO A 348 -15.86 3.26 20.33
CA PRO A 348 -16.59 2.56 21.38
C PRO A 348 -18.00 2.10 20.97
N LYS A 349 -18.56 2.64 19.88
CA LYS A 349 -19.90 2.31 19.37
C LYS A 349 -19.89 1.37 18.17
N ALA A 350 -18.72 0.91 17.73
CA ALA A 350 -18.64 0.02 16.57
C ALA A 350 -19.20 -1.36 16.91
N ALA A 351 -20.11 -1.87 16.10
CA ALA A 351 -20.71 -3.19 16.25
C ALA A 351 -19.77 -4.26 15.69
N LEU A 352 -18.80 -4.69 16.50
CA LEU A 352 -17.70 -5.59 16.09
C LEU A 352 -17.56 -6.81 17.00
N ASN A 353 -18.65 -7.20 17.66
CA ASN A 353 -18.61 -8.27 18.67
C ASN A 353 -18.14 -9.59 18.07
N ASP A 354 -18.57 -9.89 16.84
CA ASP A 354 -18.21 -11.11 16.13
C ASP A 354 -16.72 -11.14 15.80
N GLU A 355 -16.20 -10.08 15.19
CA GLU A 355 -14.78 -9.95 14.82
C GLU A 355 -13.89 -10.01 16.05
N LEU A 356 -14.28 -9.33 17.14
CA LEU A 356 -13.55 -9.36 18.40
C LEU A 356 -13.56 -10.75 19.04
N THR A 357 -14.67 -11.48 18.95
CA THR A 357 -14.79 -12.84 19.49
C THR A 357 -13.93 -13.83 18.71
N VAL A 358 -13.91 -13.72 17.38
CA VAL A 358 -13.04 -14.54 16.52
C VAL A 358 -11.56 -14.30 16.86
N ILE A 359 -11.13 -13.03 16.97
CA ILE A 359 -9.75 -12.71 17.35
C ILE A 359 -9.44 -13.22 18.77
N ASP A 360 -10.36 -13.08 19.73
CA ASP A 360 -10.17 -13.60 21.09
C ASP A 360 -10.02 -15.13 21.12
N ALA A 361 -10.81 -15.85 20.31
CA ALA A 361 -10.68 -17.30 20.16
C ALA A 361 -9.30 -17.70 19.64
N ARG A 362 -8.79 -17.02 18.60
CA ARG A 362 -7.44 -17.28 18.06
C ARG A 362 -6.33 -16.93 19.06
N LEU A 363 -6.50 -15.87 19.86
CA LEU A 363 -5.60 -15.51 20.95
C LEU A 363 -5.60 -16.55 22.09
N HIS A 364 -6.76 -17.14 22.40
CA HIS A 364 -6.88 -18.25 23.35
C HIS A 364 -6.19 -19.51 22.82
N TYR A 365 -6.35 -19.82 21.53
CA TYR A 365 -5.64 -20.91 20.88
C TYR A 365 -4.11 -20.75 20.95
N LEU A 366 -3.59 -19.54 20.71
CA LEU A 366 -2.16 -19.24 20.87
C LEU A 366 -1.64 -19.51 22.28
N LYS A 367 -2.49 -19.34 23.30
CA LYS A 367 -2.20 -19.62 24.72
C LYS A 367 -2.46 -21.08 25.13
N ASP A 368 -2.71 -21.98 24.18
CA ASP A 368 -3.03 -23.40 24.39
C ASP A 368 -4.36 -23.65 25.13
N ASP A 369 -5.24 -22.65 25.16
CA ASP A 369 -6.61 -22.76 25.71
C ASP A 369 -7.60 -23.11 24.59
N THR A 370 -7.42 -24.31 24.01
CA THR A 370 -8.18 -24.78 22.84
C THR A 370 -9.66 -24.99 23.14
N VAL A 371 -10.01 -25.40 24.36
CA VAL A 371 -11.39 -25.63 24.78
C VAL A 371 -12.16 -24.31 24.76
N LYS A 372 -11.60 -23.25 25.34
CA LYS A 372 -12.25 -21.93 25.30
C LYS A 372 -12.30 -21.37 23.89
N ALA A 373 -11.26 -21.55 23.08
CA ALA A 373 -11.27 -21.15 21.68
C ALA A 373 -12.41 -21.83 20.89
N GLN A 374 -12.62 -23.13 21.10
CA GLN A 374 -13.74 -23.87 20.48
C GLN A 374 -15.10 -23.37 20.96
N MET A 375 -15.27 -23.12 22.27
CA MET A 375 -16.51 -22.58 22.83
C MET A 375 -16.87 -21.20 22.26
N LEU A 376 -15.87 -20.32 22.07
CA LEU A 376 -16.11 -19.01 21.48
C LEU A 376 -16.51 -19.08 20.00
N LEU A 377 -16.19 -20.18 19.32
CA LEU A 377 -16.48 -20.38 17.89
C LEU A 377 -17.73 -21.23 17.64
N SER A 378 -18.19 -22.02 18.61
CA SER A 378 -19.33 -22.94 18.45
C SER A 378 -20.65 -22.23 18.17
N ASP A 379 -20.79 -20.99 18.63
CA ASP A 379 -22.01 -20.19 18.48
C ASP A 379 -22.12 -19.53 17.10
N PHE A 380 -21.09 -19.63 16.26
CA PHE A 380 -21.10 -19.07 14.92
C PHE A 380 -21.57 -20.09 13.87
N HIS A 381 -22.80 -19.91 13.38
CA HIS A 381 -23.34 -20.69 12.26
C HIS A 381 -23.15 -19.97 10.91
N THR A 382 -23.07 -20.76 9.83
CA THR A 382 -22.85 -20.31 8.44
C THR A 382 -23.94 -19.40 7.88
N ASP A 383 -25.11 -19.32 8.51
CA ASP A 383 -26.31 -18.69 7.97
C ASP A 383 -26.25 -17.15 7.87
N HIS A 384 -25.21 -16.50 8.41
CA HIS A 384 -25.03 -15.04 8.35
C HIS A 384 -23.96 -14.57 7.37
N ALA A 385 -23.51 -15.44 6.46
CA ALA A 385 -22.44 -15.10 5.54
C ALA A 385 -22.75 -13.83 4.71
N GLN A 386 -24.00 -13.52 4.39
CA GLN A 386 -24.37 -12.35 3.57
C GLN A 386 -24.11 -10.99 4.23
N HIS A 387 -24.01 -10.92 5.56
CA HIS A 387 -23.91 -9.64 6.29
C HIS A 387 -22.49 -9.28 6.75
N HIS A 388 -21.53 -10.21 6.63
CA HIS A 388 -20.15 -9.98 7.04
C HIS A 388 -19.25 -9.66 5.85
N SER A 389 -18.23 -8.84 6.10
CA SER A 389 -17.18 -8.57 5.12
C SER A 389 -16.35 -9.84 4.82
N THR A 390 -15.77 -9.90 3.63
CA THR A 390 -14.86 -11.00 3.23
C THR A 390 -13.74 -11.20 4.24
N GLU A 391 -13.19 -10.11 4.78
CA GLU A 391 -12.14 -10.15 5.81
C GLU A 391 -12.61 -10.78 7.12
N ALA A 392 -13.83 -10.47 7.59
CA ALA A 392 -14.37 -11.07 8.80
C ALA A 392 -14.64 -12.57 8.63
N LEU A 393 -15.18 -12.97 7.48
CA LEU A 393 -15.43 -14.37 7.16
C LEU A 393 -14.15 -15.17 7.00
N LEU A 394 -13.13 -14.60 6.37
CA LEU A 394 -11.83 -15.24 6.20
C LEU A 394 -11.13 -15.48 7.54
N ASP A 395 -11.13 -14.49 8.42
CA ASP A 395 -10.59 -14.63 9.78
C ASP A 395 -11.35 -15.69 10.59
N ARG A 396 -12.68 -15.76 10.45
CA ARG A 396 -13.51 -16.83 11.04
C ARG A 396 -13.14 -18.20 10.47
N ALA A 397 -12.97 -18.33 9.16
CA ALA A 397 -12.58 -19.59 8.53
C ALA A 397 -11.20 -20.07 9.01
N LYS A 398 -10.24 -19.15 9.17
CA LYS A 398 -8.94 -19.46 9.77
C LYS A 398 -9.08 -19.95 11.21
N ALA A 399 -9.84 -19.22 12.04
CA ALA A 399 -10.05 -19.57 13.45
C ALA A 399 -10.68 -20.97 13.60
N LEU A 400 -11.70 -21.28 12.80
CA LEU A 400 -12.36 -22.59 12.78
C LEU A 400 -11.38 -23.72 12.39
N HIS A 401 -10.54 -23.50 11.37
CA HIS A 401 -9.52 -24.47 10.98
C HIS A 401 -8.50 -24.70 12.11
N GLU A 402 -8.04 -23.63 12.76
CA GLU A 402 -7.08 -23.69 13.86
C GLU A 402 -7.59 -24.55 15.02
N VAL A 403 -8.88 -24.46 15.35
CA VAL A 403 -9.49 -25.26 16.43
C VAL A 403 -9.97 -26.66 15.99
N GLY A 404 -9.76 -27.04 14.73
CA GLY A 404 -10.08 -28.37 14.19
C GLY A 404 -11.47 -28.50 13.54
N MET A 405 -12.25 -27.43 13.43
CA MET A 405 -13.57 -27.38 12.77
C MET A 405 -13.41 -27.18 11.25
N LYS A 406 -12.79 -28.17 10.60
CA LYS A 406 -12.38 -28.07 9.18
C LYS A 406 -13.55 -27.94 8.21
N LYS A 407 -14.66 -28.65 8.45
CA LYS A 407 -15.81 -28.65 7.53
C LYS A 407 -16.45 -27.27 7.46
N GLU A 408 -16.62 -26.64 8.61
CA GLU A 408 -17.17 -25.30 8.76
C GLU A 408 -16.24 -24.25 8.16
N SER A 409 -14.92 -24.38 8.39
CA SER A 409 -13.91 -23.53 7.77
C SER A 409 -13.97 -23.56 6.24
N LEU A 410 -13.96 -24.76 5.64
CA LEU A 410 -14.01 -24.91 4.18
C LEU A 410 -15.34 -24.41 3.60
N ALA A 411 -16.46 -24.65 4.28
CA ALA A 411 -17.76 -24.13 3.85
C ALA A 411 -17.79 -22.59 3.78
N ILE A 412 -17.13 -21.91 4.72
CA ILE A 412 -17.00 -20.44 4.67
C ILE A 412 -16.09 -20.02 3.50
N LEU A 413 -14.97 -20.69 3.29
CA LEU A 413 -14.05 -20.40 2.18
C LEU A 413 -14.75 -20.57 0.81
N ASP A 414 -15.54 -21.64 0.64
CA ASP A 414 -16.38 -21.84 -0.54
C ASP A 414 -17.40 -20.71 -0.74
N ALA A 415 -18.06 -20.29 0.34
CA ALA A 415 -19.07 -19.24 0.32
C ALA A 415 -18.52 -17.83 0.04
N ILE A 416 -17.23 -17.57 0.30
CA ILE A 416 -16.60 -16.28 -0.04
C ILE A 416 -15.93 -16.30 -1.41
N SER A 417 -15.35 -17.43 -1.85
CA SER A 417 -14.80 -17.57 -3.20
C SER A 417 -15.88 -17.37 -4.27
N SER A 418 -17.04 -18.00 -4.08
CA SER A 418 -18.19 -17.88 -4.99
C SER A 418 -18.77 -16.46 -5.14
N ARG A 419 -18.45 -15.52 -4.23
CA ARG A 419 -18.87 -14.12 -4.36
C ARG A 419 -17.96 -13.28 -5.25
N GLN A 420 -16.70 -13.70 -5.38
CA GLN A 420 -15.66 -12.90 -6.03
C GLN A 420 -15.46 -13.25 -7.50
N ASP A 421 -16.05 -14.35 -7.98
CA ASP A 421 -15.97 -14.78 -9.37
C ASP A 421 -16.77 -13.88 -10.35
N GLU A 422 -17.46 -12.83 -9.87
CA GLU A 422 -18.33 -11.95 -10.69
C GLU A 422 -17.67 -10.64 -11.17
N GLU A 423 -16.41 -10.30 -10.85
CA GLU A 423 -15.81 -9.01 -11.25
C GLU A 423 -14.40 -9.09 -11.87
N ASN A 424 -14.32 -8.71 -13.15
CA ASN A 424 -13.17 -8.29 -13.98
C ASN A 424 -11.99 -9.25 -14.26
N ASP A 425 -11.49 -9.19 -15.52
CA ASP A 425 -10.32 -9.91 -16.07
C ASP A 425 -8.96 -9.49 -15.45
N GLU A 426 -8.91 -8.54 -14.52
CA GLU A 426 -7.67 -8.05 -13.91
C GLU A 426 -7.33 -8.83 -12.63
N LEU A 427 -6.04 -9.14 -12.43
CA LEU A 427 -5.58 -9.97 -11.31
C LEU A 427 -5.96 -9.33 -9.95
N ASN A 428 -6.94 -9.93 -9.27
CA ASN A 428 -7.38 -9.51 -7.94
C ASN A 428 -6.58 -10.25 -6.86
N LEU A 429 -5.73 -9.51 -6.13
CA LEU A 429 -4.92 -10.05 -5.03
C LEU A 429 -5.74 -10.75 -3.94
N MET A 430 -6.97 -10.29 -3.66
CA MET A 430 -7.84 -10.94 -2.69
C MET A 430 -8.27 -12.32 -3.19
N THR A 431 -8.71 -12.42 -4.45
CA THR A 431 -9.11 -13.68 -5.07
C THR A 431 -7.94 -14.67 -5.13
N THR A 432 -6.75 -14.20 -5.51
CA THR A 432 -5.51 -14.98 -5.47
C THR A 432 -5.24 -15.53 -4.07
N TYR A 433 -5.34 -14.66 -3.05
CA TYR A 433 -5.11 -15.06 -1.66
C TYR A 433 -6.17 -16.04 -1.14
N LEU A 434 -7.46 -15.84 -1.46
CA LEU A 434 -8.53 -16.76 -1.06
C LEU A 434 -8.34 -18.15 -1.68
N LYS A 435 -7.95 -18.22 -2.95
CA LYS A 435 -7.66 -19.48 -3.62
C LYS A 435 -6.50 -20.21 -2.95
N GLN A 436 -5.40 -19.49 -2.67
CA GLN A 436 -4.25 -20.02 -1.94
C GLN A 436 -4.64 -20.55 -0.57
N GLU A 437 -5.36 -19.75 0.24
CA GLU A 437 -5.78 -20.14 1.59
C GLU A 437 -6.68 -21.38 1.54
N LYS A 438 -7.62 -21.45 0.59
CA LYS A 438 -8.49 -22.64 0.41
C LYS A 438 -7.68 -23.89 0.07
N GLU A 439 -6.81 -23.82 -0.94
CA GLU A 439 -5.98 -24.96 -1.34
C GLU A 439 -5.08 -25.45 -0.20
N GLU A 440 -4.52 -24.53 0.60
CA GLU A 440 -3.70 -24.86 1.75
C GLU A 440 -4.50 -25.52 2.87
N LYS A 441 -5.69 -24.99 3.20
CA LYS A 441 -6.56 -25.52 4.26
C LYS A 441 -7.20 -26.87 3.90
N GLU A 442 -7.42 -27.13 2.62
CA GLU A 442 -7.82 -28.45 2.11
C GLU A 442 -6.68 -29.47 2.27
N ALA A 443 -5.47 -29.12 1.80
CA ALA A 443 -4.31 -29.99 1.79
C ALA A 443 -3.70 -30.24 3.20
N ILE A 444 -3.76 -29.24 4.07
CA ILE A 444 -3.09 -29.24 5.37
C ILE A 444 -4.13 -29.16 6.49
N THR A 445 -4.18 -30.21 7.30
CA THR A 445 -5.20 -30.34 8.36
C THR A 445 -4.77 -29.71 9.69
N LEU A 446 -3.46 -29.60 9.92
CA LEU A 446 -2.92 -29.08 11.18
C LEU A 446 -2.64 -27.57 11.06
N SER A 447 -2.76 -26.84 12.18
CA SER A 447 -2.38 -25.42 12.22
C SER A 447 -0.85 -25.27 12.13
N PRO A 448 -0.33 -24.09 11.71
CA PRO A 448 1.12 -23.82 11.66
C PRO A 448 1.85 -24.15 12.96
N LYS A 449 1.30 -23.74 14.10
CA LYS A 449 1.80 -24.05 15.45
C LYS A 449 1.93 -25.56 15.70
N ILE A 450 0.92 -26.36 15.33
CA ILE A 450 0.92 -27.81 15.55
C ILE A 450 1.83 -28.53 14.55
N LEU A 451 1.88 -28.07 13.29
CA LEU A 451 2.71 -28.66 12.24
C LEU A 451 4.18 -28.70 12.64
N ASN A 452 4.72 -27.58 13.10
CA ASN A 452 6.12 -27.50 13.50
C ASN A 452 6.44 -28.49 14.63
N ASN A 453 5.62 -28.50 15.69
CA ASN A 453 5.78 -29.40 16.82
C ASN A 453 5.69 -30.88 16.43
N THR A 454 4.76 -31.20 15.53
CA THR A 454 4.54 -32.57 15.04
C THR A 454 5.71 -33.04 14.17
N ALA A 455 6.19 -32.19 13.26
CA ALA A 455 7.32 -32.51 12.38
C ALA A 455 8.60 -32.78 13.19
N VAL A 456 8.89 -31.94 14.18
CA VAL A 456 10.05 -32.11 15.08
C VAL A 456 9.93 -33.37 15.92
N ALA A 457 8.72 -33.70 16.43
CA ALA A 457 8.50 -34.93 17.20
C ALA A 457 8.69 -36.19 16.35
N GLN A 458 8.17 -36.22 15.12
CA GLN A 458 8.37 -37.32 14.19
C GLN A 458 9.85 -37.50 13.82
N TYR A 459 10.56 -36.39 13.58
CA TYR A 459 12.00 -36.40 13.28
C TYR A 459 12.81 -37.03 14.42
N LYS A 460 12.54 -36.63 15.66
CA LYS A 460 13.21 -37.15 16.86
C LYS A 460 12.94 -38.64 17.10
N ARG A 461 11.75 -39.13 16.72
CA ARG A 461 11.36 -40.54 16.82
C ARG A 461 11.91 -41.42 15.70
N GLY A 462 12.53 -40.85 14.68
CA GLY A 462 13.06 -41.59 13.53
C GLY A 462 12.03 -41.94 12.46
N ASN A 463 10.82 -41.36 12.51
CA ASN A 463 9.80 -41.55 11.47
C ASN A 463 10.12 -40.65 10.26
N LEU A 464 11.14 -41.00 9.49
CA LEU A 464 11.75 -40.12 8.48
C LEU A 464 10.79 -39.72 7.36
N GLU A 465 10.01 -40.66 6.83
CA GLU A 465 9.05 -40.39 5.74
C GLU A 465 7.96 -39.41 6.18
N GLN A 466 7.34 -39.66 7.33
CA GLN A 466 6.30 -38.78 7.90
C GLN A 466 6.87 -37.41 8.28
N SER A 467 8.07 -37.38 8.85
CA SER A 467 8.73 -36.13 9.22
C SER A 467 9.04 -35.28 8.00
N TYR A 468 9.53 -35.88 6.93
CA TYR A 468 9.81 -35.21 5.66
C TYR A 468 8.55 -34.59 5.05
N THR A 469 7.45 -35.35 4.97
CA THR A 469 6.18 -34.82 4.44
C THR A 469 5.57 -33.73 5.33
N THR A 470 5.66 -33.87 6.65
CA THR A 470 5.14 -32.87 7.59
C THR A 470 5.99 -31.58 7.56
N PHE A 471 7.31 -31.68 7.41
CA PHE A 471 8.15 -30.49 7.19
C PHE A 471 7.89 -29.82 5.84
N ALA A 472 7.60 -30.59 4.79
CA ALA A 472 7.19 -30.03 3.50
C ALA A 472 5.89 -29.21 3.64
N GLN A 473 4.90 -29.74 4.38
CA GLN A 473 3.66 -29.01 4.69
C GLN A 473 3.92 -27.77 5.55
N ALA A 474 4.76 -27.89 6.59
CA ALA A 474 5.13 -26.75 7.44
C ALA A 474 5.82 -25.64 6.63
N PHE A 475 6.76 -26.00 5.75
CA PHE A 475 7.47 -25.04 4.91
C PHE A 475 6.57 -24.39 3.85
N ARG A 476 5.53 -25.09 3.37
CA ARG A 476 4.54 -24.51 2.44
C ARG A 476 3.80 -23.32 3.05
N VAL A 477 3.45 -23.38 4.34
CA VAL A 477 2.69 -22.31 5.04
C VAL A 477 3.58 -21.36 5.85
N MET A 478 4.85 -21.71 6.06
CA MET A 478 5.84 -20.89 6.77
C MET A 478 7.18 -20.84 5.99
N PRO A 479 7.18 -20.43 4.71
CA PRO A 479 8.37 -20.48 3.85
C PRO A 479 9.47 -19.49 4.30
N LYS A 480 9.10 -18.43 5.01
CA LYS A 480 10.01 -17.40 5.52
C LYS A 480 10.62 -17.74 6.90
N ASN A 481 10.26 -18.86 7.53
CA ASN A 481 10.81 -19.25 8.83
C ASN A 481 12.15 -20.03 8.67
N PRO A 482 13.29 -19.49 9.16
CA PRO A 482 14.60 -20.13 9.00
C PRO A 482 14.73 -21.46 9.73
N SER A 483 14.13 -21.60 10.92
CA SER A 483 14.16 -22.85 11.69
C SER A 483 13.47 -23.99 10.94
N ILE A 484 12.32 -23.71 10.32
CA ILE A 484 11.57 -24.69 9.53
C ILE A 484 12.34 -25.04 8.26
N ALA A 485 12.90 -24.05 7.55
CA ALA A 485 13.74 -24.28 6.37
C ALA A 485 14.94 -25.19 6.68
N LEU A 486 15.67 -24.91 7.77
CA LEU A 486 16.81 -25.72 8.21
C LEU A 486 16.40 -27.15 8.57
N ASN A 487 15.34 -27.29 9.37
CA ASN A 487 14.85 -28.61 9.79
C ASN A 487 14.33 -29.42 8.59
N TYR A 488 13.71 -28.76 7.61
CA TYR A 488 13.24 -29.41 6.39
C TYR A 488 14.41 -29.90 5.52
N LEU A 489 15.45 -29.10 5.32
CA LEU A 489 16.67 -29.55 4.62
C LEU A 489 17.33 -30.75 5.33
N GLN A 490 17.36 -30.73 6.67
CA GLN A 490 17.87 -31.87 7.45
C GLN A 490 17.00 -33.12 7.30
N ALA A 491 15.68 -32.98 7.21
CA ALA A 491 14.76 -34.07 6.92
C ALA A 491 14.98 -34.63 5.52
N ILE A 492 15.18 -33.78 4.51
CA ILE A 492 15.51 -34.18 3.14
C ILE A 492 16.79 -35.02 3.12
N VAL A 493 17.88 -34.54 3.74
CA VAL A 493 19.16 -35.29 3.78
C VAL A 493 18.99 -36.65 4.44
N ARG A 494 18.26 -36.73 5.56
CA ARG A 494 18.04 -38.01 6.24
C ARG A 494 17.16 -38.96 5.44
N ALA A 495 16.09 -38.45 4.84
CA ALA A 495 15.17 -39.25 4.03
C ALA A 495 15.87 -39.78 2.76
N ARG A 496 16.74 -38.99 2.12
CA ARG A 496 17.63 -39.44 1.03
C ARG A 496 18.58 -40.57 1.48
N LYS A 497 19.29 -40.38 2.61
CA LYS A 497 20.19 -41.42 3.17
C LYS A 497 19.47 -42.73 3.50
N ALA A 498 18.18 -42.65 3.83
CA ALA A 498 17.33 -43.80 4.12
C ALA A 498 16.65 -44.39 2.87
N ASN A 499 16.94 -43.90 1.66
CA ASN A 499 16.28 -44.28 0.41
C ASN A 499 14.73 -44.16 0.47
N ALA A 500 14.22 -43.19 1.22
CA ALA A 500 12.79 -42.93 1.27
C ALA A 500 12.27 -42.30 -0.05
N PRO A 501 11.00 -42.50 -0.42
CA PRO A 501 10.40 -41.81 -1.56
C PRO A 501 10.44 -40.29 -1.40
N MET A 502 10.96 -39.59 -2.41
CA MET A 502 11.02 -38.12 -2.42
C MET A 502 9.80 -37.54 -3.13
N LEU A 503 9.30 -36.40 -2.65
CA LEU A 503 8.28 -35.64 -3.36
C LEU A 503 8.85 -35.07 -4.68
N PRO A 504 8.05 -34.95 -5.73
CA PRO A 504 8.50 -34.43 -7.04
C PRO A 504 9.22 -33.08 -6.94
N ASP A 505 8.75 -32.18 -6.08
CA ASP A 505 9.22 -30.79 -5.99
C ASP A 505 10.42 -30.60 -5.04
N THR A 506 11.08 -31.68 -4.62
CA THR A 506 12.17 -31.63 -3.62
C THR A 506 13.32 -30.69 -4.02
N LEU A 507 13.69 -30.64 -5.31
CA LEU A 507 14.78 -29.77 -5.77
C LEU A 507 14.41 -28.28 -5.65
N SER A 508 13.18 -27.92 -6.03
CA SER A 508 12.65 -26.57 -5.86
C SER A 508 12.59 -26.18 -4.38
N ALA A 509 12.13 -27.10 -3.53
CA ALA A 509 12.10 -26.91 -2.09
C ALA A 509 13.50 -26.68 -1.48
N ILE A 510 14.53 -27.40 -1.93
CA ILE A 510 15.91 -27.17 -1.50
C ILE A 510 16.36 -25.75 -1.86
N LYS A 511 16.11 -25.31 -3.10
CA LYS A 511 16.47 -23.95 -3.55
C LYS A 511 15.83 -22.89 -2.67
N LYS A 512 14.50 -22.98 -2.45
CA LYS A 512 13.76 -22.05 -1.59
C LYS A 512 14.24 -22.05 -0.14
N CYS A 513 14.49 -23.23 0.44
CA CYS A 513 15.01 -23.30 1.81
C CYS A 513 16.39 -22.64 1.93
N ARG A 514 17.25 -22.80 0.92
CA ARG A 514 18.57 -22.14 0.89
C ARG A 514 18.42 -20.63 0.78
N GLU A 515 17.55 -20.13 -0.09
CA GLU A 515 17.25 -18.70 -0.21
C GLU A 515 16.77 -18.11 1.14
N THR A 516 15.84 -18.78 1.83
CA THR A 516 15.39 -18.37 3.18
C THR A 516 16.54 -18.35 4.19
N LEU A 517 17.41 -19.36 4.19
CA LEU A 517 18.51 -19.45 5.14
C LEU A 517 19.65 -18.47 4.85
N GLU A 518 19.90 -18.17 3.57
CA GLU A 518 20.97 -17.26 3.14
C GLU A 518 20.57 -15.79 3.27
N SER A 519 19.26 -15.49 3.27
CA SER A 519 18.72 -14.14 3.52
C SER A 519 18.47 -13.84 5.01
N ALA A 520 18.35 -14.86 5.85
CA ALA A 520 18.05 -14.70 7.28
C ALA A 520 19.30 -14.50 8.16
N ALA A 521 19.12 -13.82 9.28
CA ALA A 521 20.12 -13.74 10.34
C ALA A 521 20.09 -15.03 11.18
N LEU A 522 21.00 -15.96 10.90
CA LEU A 522 21.10 -17.24 11.61
C LEU A 522 21.94 -17.13 12.89
N SER A 523 21.54 -17.85 13.94
CA SER A 523 22.40 -18.09 15.11
C SER A 523 23.63 -18.94 14.74
N GLU A 524 24.69 -18.90 15.55
CA GLU A 524 25.90 -19.70 15.32
C GLU A 524 25.60 -21.20 15.18
N ASP A 525 24.69 -21.75 15.99
CA ASP A 525 24.25 -23.16 15.91
C ASP A 525 23.53 -23.44 14.59
N GLN A 526 22.57 -22.60 14.21
CA GLN A 526 21.82 -22.75 12.96
C GLN A 526 22.75 -22.65 11.74
N TYR A 527 23.71 -21.72 11.76
CA TYR A 527 24.70 -21.56 10.71
C TYR A 527 25.59 -22.80 10.58
N SER A 528 26.13 -23.31 11.70
CA SER A 528 26.94 -24.54 11.71
C SER A 528 26.16 -25.74 11.17
N ARG A 529 24.91 -25.90 11.59
CA ARG A 529 24.02 -26.96 11.08
C ARG A 529 23.72 -26.79 9.60
N TYR A 530 23.51 -25.57 9.12
CA TYR A 530 23.28 -25.30 7.71
C TYR A 530 24.49 -25.64 6.85
N GLU A 531 25.71 -25.21 7.23
CA GLU A 531 26.94 -25.54 6.49
C GLU A 531 27.17 -27.05 6.40
N ASN A 532 26.90 -27.79 7.47
CA ASN A 532 26.96 -29.26 7.45
C ASN A 532 25.98 -29.87 6.44
N VAL A 533 24.74 -29.37 6.39
CA VAL A 533 23.72 -29.84 5.43
C VAL A 533 24.07 -29.43 4.00
N LYS A 534 24.57 -28.21 3.82
CA LYS A 534 24.99 -27.63 2.54
C LYS A 534 26.15 -28.42 1.91
N SER A 535 27.11 -28.88 2.71
CA SER A 535 28.21 -29.71 2.20
C SER A 535 27.72 -31.04 1.61
N ILE A 536 26.76 -31.69 2.28
CA ILE A 536 26.14 -32.96 1.83
C ILE A 536 25.32 -32.74 0.56
N LEU A 537 24.61 -31.62 0.45
CA LEU A 537 23.77 -31.29 -0.72
C LEU A 537 24.56 -30.71 -1.91
N LYS A 538 25.85 -30.35 -1.74
CA LYS A 538 26.76 -29.89 -2.81
C LYS A 538 27.58 -31.01 -3.44
N SER A 539 27.79 -32.10 -2.70
CA SER A 539 28.61 -33.24 -3.13
C SER A 539 27.91 -34.19 -4.10
N GLU A 540 26.66 -33.89 -4.46
CA GLU A 540 25.77 -34.60 -5.37
C GLU A 540 24.96 -33.57 -6.16
#